data_AF-X1TZ07-F1
#
_entry.id   AF-X1TZ07-F1
#
_cell.length_a   1.000
_cell.length_b   1.000
_cell.length_c   1.000
_cell.angle_alpha   90.00
_cell.angle_beta   90.00
_cell.angle_gamma   90.00
#
_symmetry.space_group_name_H-M   'P 1'
#
loop_
_entity.id
_entity.type
_entity.pdbx_description
1 polymer ?
#
loop_
_entity_poly.entity_id
_entity_poly.type
_entity_poly.pdbx_seq_one_letter_code
_entity_poly.pdbx_strand_id
1 'polypeptide(L)'
;IDLVLDKLPKQLRPIFEILFLLGALAYIGVIAVYAAKFTIFKYQTGAATDVLFIPSWPFIACVSIGAGLLVIRFAIQIIHRLAVLIGLKY
;
A
#
# COMPACT_ATOMS: atom_id res chain seq x y z
N ILE A 1 2.89 9.42 -14.51
CA ILE A 1 3.59 10.17 -13.44
C ILE A 1 4.66 11.07 -14.06
N ASP A 2 5.46 10.58 -15.01
CA ASP A 2 6.48 11.37 -15.73
C ASP A 2 5.92 12.63 -16.42
N LEU A 3 4.78 12.54 -17.11
CA LEU A 3 4.18 13.69 -17.83
C LEU A 3 3.76 14.88 -16.94
N VAL A 4 3.50 14.64 -15.66
CA VAL A 4 3.12 15.68 -14.68
C VAL A 4 4.35 16.19 -13.93
N LEU A 5 5.32 15.31 -13.64
CA LEU A 5 6.59 15.68 -13.00
C LEU A 5 7.50 16.50 -13.91
N ASP A 6 7.44 16.28 -15.23
CA ASP A 6 8.28 17.00 -16.21
C ASP A 6 7.90 18.48 -16.37
N LYS A 7 6.67 18.85 -16.00
CA LYS A 7 6.22 20.25 -16.00
C LYS A 7 6.43 20.97 -14.65
N LEU A 8 6.88 20.25 -13.61
CA LEU A 8 7.07 20.83 -12.29
C LEU A 8 8.51 21.35 -12.11
N PRO A 9 8.72 22.52 -11.48
CA PRO A 9 10.06 22.99 -11.15
C PRO A 9 10.78 21.97 -10.27
N LYS A 10 12.06 21.70 -10.58
CA LYS A 10 12.90 20.65 -9.95
C LYS A 10 12.92 20.70 -8.41
N GLN A 11 12.67 21.86 -7.83
CA GLN A 11 12.63 22.09 -6.38
C GLN A 11 11.35 21.55 -5.71
N LEU A 12 10.21 21.52 -6.42
CA LEU A 12 8.93 21.00 -5.89
C LEU A 12 8.75 19.50 -6.11
N ARG A 13 9.50 18.92 -7.05
CA ARG A 13 9.48 17.49 -7.38
C ARG A 13 9.59 16.56 -6.15
N PRO A 14 10.56 16.74 -5.22
CA PRO A 14 10.68 15.85 -4.06
C PRO A 14 9.50 15.96 -3.09
N ILE A 15 8.90 17.14 -2.95
CA ILE A 15 7.73 17.37 -2.08
C ILE A 15 6.51 16.65 -2.64
N PHE A 16 6.26 16.77 -3.95
CA PHE A 16 5.16 16.08 -4.61
C PHE A 16 5.33 14.55 -4.61
N GLU A 17 6.55 14.04 -4.77
CA GLU A 17 6.83 12.61 -4.66
C GLU A 17 6.55 12.07 -3.25
N ILE A 18 6.89 12.83 -2.19
CA ILE A 18 6.57 12.46 -0.80
C ILE A 18 5.06 12.49 -0.56
N LEU A 19 4.37 13.54 -1.03
CA LEU A 19 2.91 13.66 -0.89
C LEU A 19 2.18 12.52 -1.59
N PHE A 20 2.65 12.14 -2.79
CA PHE A 20 2.10 11.02 -3.54
C PHE A 20 2.34 9.68 -2.82
N LEU A 21 3.54 9.47 -2.26
CA LEU A 21 3.84 8.28 -1.46
C LEU A 21 2.97 8.20 -0.20
N LEU A 22 2.73 9.33 0.47
CA LEU A 22 1.79 9.44 1.60
C LEU A 22 0.36 9.08 1.18
N GLY A 23 -0.10 9.59 0.04
CA GLY A 23 -1.41 9.24 -0.52
C GLY A 23 -1.53 7.75 -0.86
N ALA A 24 -0.50 7.19 -1.49
CA ALA A 24 -0.44 5.76 -1.81
C ALA A 24 -0.43 4.89 -0.55
N LEU A 25 0.35 5.28 0.48
CA LEU A 25 0.39 4.60 1.77
C LEU A 25 -0.99 4.61 2.45
N ALA A 26 -1.66 5.75 2.50
CA ALA A 26 -3.00 5.86 3.09
C ALA A 26 -4.01 4.98 2.34
N TYR A 27 -4.04 5.06 1.01
CA TYR A 27 -4.95 4.28 0.18
C TYR A 27 -4.74 2.77 0.35
N ILE A 28 -3.48 2.31 0.27
CA ILE A 28 -3.14 0.89 0.40
C ILE A 28 -3.33 0.41 1.84
N GLY A 29 -3.09 1.26 2.84
CA GLY A 29 -3.41 0.98 4.23
C GLY A 29 -4.90 0.72 4.45
N VAL A 30 -5.78 1.54 3.87
CA VAL A 30 -7.23 1.32 3.90
C VAL A 30 -7.59 -0.01 3.25
N ILE A 31 -7.03 -0.32 2.07
CA ILE A 31 -7.26 -1.60 1.39
C ILE A 31 -6.81 -2.77 2.28
N ALA A 32 -5.63 -2.69 2.90
CA ALA A 32 -5.11 -3.74 3.77
C ALA A 32 -6.04 -4.03 4.96
N VAL A 33 -6.55 -2.97 5.62
CA VAL A 33 -7.47 -3.11 6.75
C VAL A 33 -8.82 -3.68 6.30
N TYR A 34 -9.38 -3.20 5.19
CA TYR A 34 -10.63 -3.71 4.65
C TYR A 34 -10.50 -5.17 4.20
N ALA A 35 -9.43 -5.51 3.49
CA ALA A 35 -9.16 -6.87 3.06
C ALA A 35 -9.00 -7.80 4.26
N ALA A 36 -8.29 -7.40 5.32
CA ALA A 36 -8.15 -8.19 6.54
C ALA A 36 -9.50 -8.42 7.24
N LYS A 37 -10.33 -7.38 7.39
CA LYS A 37 -11.69 -7.51 7.93
C LYS A 37 -12.55 -8.46 7.09
N PHE A 38 -12.44 -8.37 5.77
CA PHE A 38 -13.18 -9.22 4.85
C PHE A 38 -12.71 -10.68 4.91
N THR A 39 -11.40 -10.93 5.04
CA THR A 39 -10.84 -12.27 5.29
C THR A 39 -11.42 -12.87 6.57
N ILE A 40 -11.44 -12.12 7.67
CA ILE A 40 -11.98 -12.59 8.96
C ILE A 40 -13.47 -12.90 8.84
N PHE A 41 -14.24 -12.02 8.19
CA PHE A 41 -15.66 -12.25 7.95
C PHE A 41 -15.91 -13.51 7.11
N LYS A 42 -15.16 -13.72 6.02
CA LYS A 42 -15.25 -14.90 5.16
C LYS A 42 -14.83 -16.19 5.89
N TYR A 43 -13.85 -16.10 6.79
CA TYR A 43 -13.46 -17.19 7.66
C TYR A 43 -14.58 -17.56 8.65
N GLN A 44 -15.18 -16.58 9.32
CA GLN A 44 -16.28 -16.79 10.28
C GLN A 44 -17.56 -17.31 9.64
N THR A 45 -17.87 -16.86 8.42
CA THR A 45 -19.07 -17.29 7.67
C THR A 45 -18.88 -18.62 6.95
N GLY A 46 -17.69 -19.25 7.02
CA GLY A 46 -17.40 -20.49 6.30
C GLY A 46 -17.53 -20.35 4.78
N ALA A 47 -17.35 -19.14 4.26
CA ALA A 47 -17.67 -18.82 2.87
C ALA A 47 -16.74 -19.57 1.90
N ALA A 48 -17.34 -20.51 1.17
CA ALA A 48 -16.69 -21.30 0.13
C ALA A 48 -16.96 -20.68 -1.26
N THR A 49 -16.13 -21.06 -2.23
CA THR A 49 -16.33 -20.72 -3.64
C THR A 49 -17.52 -21.50 -4.21
N ASP A 50 -18.39 -20.83 -4.96
CA ASP A 50 -19.64 -21.42 -5.47
C ASP A 50 -19.43 -22.61 -6.41
N VAL A 51 -18.26 -22.71 -7.04
CA VAL A 51 -17.96 -23.71 -8.08
C VAL A 51 -17.18 -24.91 -7.52
N LEU A 52 -16.23 -24.67 -6.61
CA LEU A 52 -15.30 -25.71 -6.13
C LEU A 52 -15.47 -26.02 -4.63
N PHE A 53 -16.34 -25.32 -3.90
CA PHE A 53 -16.52 -25.42 -2.44
C PHE A 53 -15.23 -25.27 -1.63
N ILE A 54 -14.17 -24.71 -2.22
CA ILE A 54 -12.92 -24.42 -1.53
C ILE A 54 -13.10 -23.15 -0.71
N PRO A 55 -12.58 -23.10 0.53
CA PRO A 55 -12.55 -21.87 1.32
C PRO A 55 -11.95 -20.72 0.52
N SER A 56 -12.69 -19.62 0.39
CA SER A 56 -12.26 -18.43 -0.36
C SER A 56 -11.29 -17.53 0.42
N TRP A 57 -11.27 -17.68 1.74
CA TRP A 57 -10.49 -16.84 2.65
C TRP A 57 -8.95 -16.88 2.43
N PRO A 58 -8.29 -17.99 2.01
CA PRO A 58 -6.84 -18.00 1.81
C PRO A 58 -6.41 -17.07 0.68
N PHE A 59 -7.15 -17.03 -0.42
CA PHE A 59 -6.86 -16.14 -1.55
C PHE A 59 -6.98 -14.66 -1.14
N ILE A 60 -8.00 -14.33 -0.36
CA ILE A 60 -8.22 -12.98 0.15
C ILE A 60 -7.13 -12.63 1.20
N ALA A 61 -6.72 -13.59 2.02
CA ALA A 61 -5.64 -13.41 2.98
C ALA A 61 -4.32 -13.04 2.29
N CYS A 62 -4.00 -13.65 1.15
CA CYS A 62 -2.83 -13.28 0.35
C CYS A 62 -2.87 -11.82 -0.10
N VAL A 63 -4.05 -11.30 -0.47
CA VAL A 63 -4.21 -9.88 -0.83
C VAL A 63 -3.95 -8.98 0.38
N SER A 64 -4.49 -9.32 1.55
CA SER A 64 -4.27 -8.59 2.80
C SER A 64 -2.79 -8.55 3.19
N ILE A 65 -2.09 -9.69 3.08
CA ILE A 65 -0.66 -9.80 3.39
C ILE A 65 0.18 -9.00 2.38
N GLY A 66 -0.11 -9.13 1.08
CA GLY A 66 0.59 -8.38 0.04
C GLY A 66 0.42 -6.87 0.18
N ALA A 67 -0.80 -6.42 0.47
CA ALA A 67 -1.09 -5.01 0.76
C ALA A 67 -0.33 -4.53 2.01
N GLY A 68 -0.28 -5.33 3.08
CA GLY A 68 0.49 -5.02 4.28
C GLY A 68 1.99 -4.86 4.00
N LEU A 69 2.59 -5.75 3.21
CA LEU A 69 3.99 -5.63 2.79
C LEU A 69 4.25 -4.37 1.96
N LEU A 70 3.30 -3.99 1.09
CA LEU A 70 3.41 -2.75 0.32
C LEU A 70 3.36 -1.51 1.23
N VAL A 71 2.51 -1.49 2.25
CA VAL A 71 2.49 -0.40 3.25
C VAL A 71 3.84 -0.27 3.94
N ILE A 72 4.43 -1.39 4.38
CA ILE A 72 5.76 -1.38 5.01
C ILE A 72 6.81 -0.83 4.04
N ARG A 73 6.80 -1.29 2.78
CA ARG A 73 7.72 -0.80 1.75
C ARG A 73 7.58 0.69 1.51
N PHE A 74 6.35 1.21 1.42
CA PHE A 74 6.11 2.65 1.23
C PHE A 74 6.54 3.46 2.45
N ALA A 75 6.31 2.95 3.67
CA ALA A 75 6.80 3.60 4.89
C ALA A 75 8.33 3.72 4.88
N ILE A 76 9.05 2.64 4.55
CA ILE A 76 10.52 2.65 4.42
C ILE A 76 10.95 3.65 3.35
N GLN A 77 10.26 3.68 2.20
CA GLN A 77 10.61 4.58 1.10
C GLN A 77 10.39 6.05 1.45
N ILE A 78 9.34 6.36 2.23
CA ILE A 78 9.08 7.71 2.76
C ILE A 78 10.20 8.11 3.72
N ILE A 79 10.57 7.24 4.67
CA ILE A 79 11.65 7.49 5.64
C ILE A 79 12.98 7.75 4.91
N HIS A 80 13.32 6.91 3.94
CA HIS A 80 14.55 7.06 3.16
C HIS A 80 14.57 8.39 2.41
N ARG A 81 13.46 8.78 1.77
CA ARG A 81 13.37 10.06 1.04
C ARG A 81 13.43 11.26 1.97
N LEU A 82 12.81 11.19 3.15
CA LEU A 82 12.92 12.22 4.19
C LEU A 82 14.36 12.36 4.70
N ALA A 83 15.06 11.25 4.94
CA ALA A 83 16.46 11.25 5.38
C ALA A 83 17.37 11.93 4.34
N VAL A 84 17.19 11.62 3.07
CA VAL A 84 17.92 12.27 1.95
C VAL A 84 17.62 13.77 1.89
N LEU A 85 16.38 14.18 2.12
CA LEU A 85 15.96 15.59 2.08
C LEU A 85 16.53 16.42 3.25
N ILE A 86 16.71 15.79 4.41
CA ILE A 86 17.31 16.39 5.62
C ILE A 86 18.87 16.38 5.55
N GLY A 87 19.46 15.73 4.54
CA GLY A 87 20.92 15.64 4.38
C GLY A 87 21.59 14.60 5.28
N LEU A 88 20.80 13.70 5.88
CA LEU A 88 21.31 12.52 6.59
C LEU A 88 21.78 11.48 5.56
N LYS A 89 23.06 11.60 5.20
CA LYS A 89 23.79 10.61 4.39
C LYS A 89 24.08 9.40 5.29
N TYR A 90 23.43 8.27 5.02
CA TYR A 90 23.86 6.95 5.51
C TYR A 90 24.39 6.14 4.34
#